data_AF-A0A3G9IYD3-F1
#
_entry.id   AF-A0A3G9IYD3-F1
#
_cell.length_a   1.000
_cell.length_b   1.000
_cell.length_c   1.000
_cell.angle_alpha   90.00
_cell.angle_beta   90.00
_cell.angle_gamma   90.00
#
_symmetry.space_group_name_H-M   'P 1'
#
loop_
_entity.id
_entity.type
_entity.pdbx_description
1 polymer ?
#
loop_
_entity_poly.entity_id
_entity_poly.type
_entity_poly.pdbx_seq_one_letter_code
_entity_poly.pdbx_strand_id
1 'polypeptide(L)'
;MDSGLKASEEPEYPMNTTESIRELFLLLESMAIEILQLNFEEDAASAKLEELQSVQLVTRQRIDDIAKSNSDVDMGAVKDLIVQCYSLEQQITIKLSDYSDVLNGHIHKFKTAEIARNKYQAGYTYAEGFFLDEHQ
;
A
#
# COMPACT_ATOMS: atom_id res chain seq x y z
N MET A 1 18.26 -25.34 -57.37
CA MET A 1 19.35 -25.36 -56.38
C MET A 1 20.00 -23.99 -56.42
N ASP A 2 20.01 -23.17 -55.39
CA ASP A 2 19.20 -23.07 -54.19
C ASP A 2 19.29 -21.59 -53.84
N SER A 3 18.15 -20.92 -53.72
CA SER A 3 18.08 -19.47 -53.54
C SER A 3 18.33 -19.13 -52.09
N GLY A 4 19.60 -19.08 -51.71
CA GLY A 4 20.01 -18.46 -50.45
C GLY A 4 19.96 -16.95 -50.61
N LEU A 5 18.97 -16.28 -50.00
CA LEU A 5 19.13 -14.94 -49.44
C LEU A 5 17.88 -14.46 -48.68
N LYS A 6 18.17 -14.06 -47.44
CA LYS A 6 17.41 -13.21 -46.50
C LYS A 6 16.45 -13.91 -45.55
N ALA A 7 17.06 -14.49 -44.52
CA ALA A 7 16.50 -14.37 -43.18
C ALA A 7 16.39 -12.87 -42.87
N SER A 8 15.15 -12.39 -42.76
CA SER A 8 14.81 -11.10 -42.21
C SER A 8 15.22 -11.10 -40.74
N GLU A 9 16.41 -10.61 -40.44
CA GLU A 9 16.73 -10.12 -39.10
C GLU A 9 15.84 -8.89 -38.87
N GLU A 10 14.70 -9.11 -38.22
CA GLU A 10 13.93 -8.03 -37.63
C GLU A 10 14.86 -7.29 -36.65
N PRO A 11 15.05 -5.97 -36.79
CA PRO A 11 15.77 -5.22 -35.79
C PRO A 11 14.93 -5.26 -34.51
N GLU A 12 15.39 -6.01 -33.50
CA GLU A 12 15.00 -5.79 -32.11
C GLU A 12 15.36 -4.34 -31.77
N TYR A 13 14.40 -3.44 -31.94
CA TYR A 13 14.59 -2.04 -31.55
C TYR A 13 14.82 -2.04 -30.03
N PRO A 14 15.98 -1.56 -29.55
CA PRO A 14 16.18 -1.40 -28.11
C PRO A 14 15.09 -0.47 -27.61
N MET A 15 14.30 -0.98 -26.67
CA MET A 15 13.24 -0.24 -26.01
C MET A 15 13.79 1.13 -25.57
N ASN A 16 13.16 2.21 -26.03
CA ASN A 16 13.58 3.57 -25.67
C ASN A 16 13.54 3.67 -24.14
N THR A 17 14.62 4.14 -23.52
CA THR A 17 14.73 4.30 -22.06
C THR A 17 13.60 5.14 -21.47
N THR A 18 13.10 6.12 -22.22
CA THR A 18 11.92 6.92 -21.88
C THR A 18 10.64 6.08 -21.86
N GLU A 19 10.48 5.16 -22.82
CA GLU A 19 9.31 4.26 -22.88
C GLU A 19 9.32 3.26 -21.72
N SER A 20 10.50 2.73 -21.36
CA SER A 20 10.63 1.85 -20.19
C SER A 20 10.25 2.58 -18.88
N ILE A 21 10.66 3.83 -18.70
CA ILE A 21 10.27 4.63 -17.52
C ILE A 21 8.76 4.91 -17.54
N ARG A 22 8.19 5.21 -18.71
CA ARG A 22 6.76 5.44 -18.89
C ARG A 22 5.94 4.21 -18.46
N GLU A 23 6.33 3.02 -18.88
CA GLU A 23 5.67 1.78 -18.48
C GLU A 23 5.73 1.54 -16.96
N LEU A 24 6.86 1.86 -16.33
CA LEU A 24 6.99 1.75 -14.87
C LEU A 24 6.07 2.74 -14.14
N PHE A 25 5.89 3.96 -14.66
CA PHE A 25 4.91 4.90 -14.10
C PHE A 25 3.46 4.45 -14.30
N LEU A 26 3.13 3.87 -15.46
CA LEU A 26 1.79 3.29 -15.68
C LEU A 26 1.53 2.11 -14.73
N LEU A 27 2.56 1.31 -14.42
CA LEU A 27 2.47 0.26 -13.42
C LEU A 27 2.23 0.84 -12.02
N LEU A 28 2.97 1.90 -11.63
CA LEU A 28 2.73 2.60 -10.36
C LEU A 28 1.31 3.16 -10.25
N GLU A 29 0.80 3.74 -11.33
CA GLU A 29 -0.58 4.25 -11.42
C GLU A 29 -1.59 3.13 -11.19
N SER A 30 -1.46 2.00 -11.92
CA SER A 30 -2.34 0.84 -11.76
C SER A 30 -2.35 0.32 -10.31
N MET A 31 -1.17 0.14 -9.72
CA MET A 31 -1.04 -0.30 -8.33
C MET A 31 -1.66 0.70 -7.36
N ALA A 32 -1.49 2.00 -7.60
CA ALA A 32 -2.07 3.03 -6.76
C ALA A 32 -3.61 3.02 -6.82
N ILE A 33 -4.19 2.80 -8.01
CA ILE A 33 -5.63 2.62 -8.17
C ILE A 33 -6.12 1.37 -7.44
N GLU A 34 -5.40 0.24 -7.54
CA GLU A 34 -5.74 -0.98 -6.79
C GLU A 34 -5.75 -0.74 -5.28
N ILE A 35 -4.73 -0.05 -4.73
CA ILE A 35 -4.68 0.33 -3.31
C ILE A 35 -5.88 1.20 -2.91
N LEU A 36 -6.25 2.16 -3.76
CA LEU A 36 -7.41 3.02 -3.52
C LEU A 36 -8.74 2.26 -3.56
N GLN A 37 -8.79 1.11 -4.23
CA GLN A 37 -9.97 0.25 -4.27
C GLN A 37 -10.03 -0.79 -3.15
N LEU A 38 -8.93 -1.02 -2.42
CA LEU A 38 -8.91 -1.97 -1.31
C LEU A 38 -9.95 -1.62 -0.24
N ASN A 39 -10.76 -2.59 0.15
CA ASN A 39 -11.66 -2.47 1.29
C ASN A 39 -10.93 -2.93 2.56
N PHE A 40 -10.47 -1.99 3.39
CA PHE A 40 -9.67 -2.32 4.56
C PHE A 40 -10.44 -3.04 5.69
N GLU A 41 -11.76 -3.15 5.59
CA GLU A 41 -12.58 -3.97 6.50
C GLU A 41 -12.45 -5.48 6.22
N GLU A 42 -11.89 -5.88 5.07
CA GLU A 42 -11.66 -7.27 4.70
C GLU A 42 -10.27 -7.77 5.16
N ASP A 43 -10.22 -8.95 5.76
CA ASP A 43 -8.97 -9.54 6.28
C ASP A 43 -7.87 -9.68 5.22
N ALA A 44 -8.24 -9.92 3.95
CA ALA A 44 -7.30 -10.07 2.85
C ALA A 44 -6.70 -8.74 2.37
N ALA A 45 -7.33 -7.60 2.69
CA ALA A 45 -6.90 -6.29 2.20
C ALA A 45 -5.55 -5.86 2.78
N SER A 46 -5.24 -6.24 4.03
CA SER A 46 -3.94 -5.97 4.65
C SER A 46 -2.80 -6.66 3.91
N ALA A 47 -2.94 -7.96 3.64
CA ALA A 47 -1.92 -8.73 2.93
C ALA A 47 -1.75 -8.21 1.49
N LYS A 48 -2.85 -7.84 0.83
CA LYS A 48 -2.80 -7.27 -0.52
C LYS A 48 -2.14 -5.88 -0.54
N LEU A 49 -2.39 -5.05 0.47
CA LEU A 49 -1.75 -3.75 0.62
C LEU A 49 -0.22 -3.91 0.74
N GLU A 50 0.24 -4.83 1.59
CA GLU A 50 1.68 -5.10 1.77
C GLU A 50 2.34 -5.59 0.49
N GLU A 51 1.68 -6.49 -0.24
CA GLU A 51 2.15 -6.97 -1.54
C GLU A 51 2.31 -5.80 -2.53
N LEU A 52 1.26 -4.99 -2.69
CA LEU A 52 1.27 -3.85 -3.61
C LEU A 52 2.31 -2.79 -3.23
N GLN A 53 2.47 -2.48 -1.95
CA GLN A 53 3.47 -1.53 -1.47
C GLN A 53 4.91 -2.03 -1.68
N SER A 54 5.14 -3.34 -1.52
CA SER A 54 6.44 -3.97 -1.81
C SER A 54 6.80 -3.81 -3.29
N VAL A 55 5.85 -4.09 -4.20
CA VAL A 55 6.08 -3.94 -5.65
C VAL A 55 6.25 -2.46 -6.03
N GLN A 56 5.47 -1.54 -5.44
CA GLN A 56 5.66 -0.10 -5.63
C GLN A 56 7.06 0.37 -5.23
N LEU A 57 7.60 -0.10 -4.11
CA LEU A 57 8.95 0.26 -3.65
C LEU A 57 10.02 -0.17 -4.67
N VAL A 58 9.96 -1.42 -5.12
CA VAL A 58 10.90 -1.96 -6.13
C VAL A 58 10.76 -1.20 -7.45
N THR A 59 9.54 -0.88 -7.86
CA THR A 59 9.27 -0.15 -9.11
C THR A 59 9.86 1.27 -9.06
N ARG A 60 9.70 1.98 -7.94
CA ARG A 60 10.31 3.31 -7.73
C ARG A 60 11.83 3.25 -7.78
N GLN A 61 12.44 2.27 -7.10
CA GLN A 61 13.89 2.08 -7.15
C GLN A 61 14.38 1.86 -8.58
N ARG A 62 13.65 1.06 -9.37
CA ARG A 62 13.99 0.82 -10.78
C ARG A 62 13.89 2.08 -11.63
N ILE A 63 12.87 2.92 -11.41
CA ILE A 63 12.75 4.23 -12.08
C ILE A 63 13.96 5.10 -11.72
N ASP A 64 14.29 5.20 -10.43
CA ASP A 64 15.43 5.99 -9.95
C ASP A 64 16.76 5.51 -10.55
N ASP A 65 16.97 4.20 -10.65
CA ASP A 65 18.19 3.61 -11.20
C ASP A 65 18.32 3.89 -12.70
N ILE A 66 17.22 3.76 -13.46
CA ILE A 66 17.23 4.07 -14.90
C ILE A 66 17.46 5.56 -15.12
N ALA A 67 16.80 6.43 -14.33
CA ALA A 67 16.94 7.89 -14.43
C ALA A 67 18.34 8.38 -14.04
N LYS A 68 19.02 7.74 -13.08
CA LYS A 68 20.41 8.06 -12.73
C LYS A 68 21.41 7.58 -13.79
N SER A 69 21.14 6.44 -14.42
CA SER A 69 22.07 5.79 -15.35
C SER A 69 21.98 6.36 -16.77
N ASN A 70 20.86 7.00 -17.14
CA ASN A 70 20.61 7.50 -18.48
C ASN A 70 20.26 8.98 -18.46
N SER A 71 21.06 9.80 -19.14
CA SER A 71 20.84 11.25 -19.24
C SER A 71 19.84 11.66 -20.32
N ASP A 72 19.43 10.73 -21.20
CA ASP A 72 18.58 10.98 -22.37
C ASP A 72 17.09 10.65 -22.12
N VAL A 73 16.67 10.67 -20.86
CA VAL A 73 15.26 10.48 -20.51
C VAL A 73 14.50 11.78 -20.78
N ASP A 74 13.52 11.73 -21.69
CA ASP A 74 12.62 12.86 -21.91
C ASP A 74 11.63 12.99 -20.74
N MET A 75 12.03 13.78 -19.75
CA MET A 75 11.19 14.10 -18.59
C MET A 75 9.91 14.83 -18.97
N GLY A 76 9.86 15.51 -20.13
CA GLY A 76 8.66 16.16 -20.63
C GLY A 76 7.57 15.13 -20.96
N ALA A 77 7.95 14.00 -21.54
CA ALA A 77 7.04 12.93 -21.93
C ALA A 77 6.41 12.17 -20.75
N VAL A 78 7.07 12.15 -19.59
CA VAL A 78 6.61 11.43 -18.37
C VAL A 78 6.08 12.36 -17.27
N LYS A 79 6.20 13.69 -17.45
CA LYS A 79 5.81 14.69 -16.44
C LYS A 79 4.37 14.52 -15.95
N ASP A 80 3.44 14.33 -16.87
CA ASP A 80 2.01 14.20 -16.52
C ASP A 80 1.75 12.94 -15.70
N LEU A 81 2.42 11.82 -16.03
CA LEU A 81 2.35 10.58 -15.26
C LEU A 81 2.92 10.74 -13.86
N ILE A 82 4.02 11.50 -13.70
CA ILE A 82 4.60 11.79 -12.38
C ILE A 82 3.61 12.57 -11.53
N VAL A 83 2.96 13.60 -12.08
CA VAL A 83 1.95 14.40 -11.36
C VAL A 83 0.74 13.54 -10.98
N GLN A 84 0.28 12.67 -11.88
CA GLN A 84 -0.82 11.75 -11.61
C GLN A 84 -0.47 10.76 -10.49
N CYS A 85 0.69 10.10 -10.57
CA CYS A 85 1.17 9.20 -9.52
C CYS A 85 1.27 9.93 -8.17
N TYR A 86 1.82 11.14 -8.15
CA TYR A 86 1.92 11.94 -6.94
C TYR A 86 0.54 12.27 -6.33
N SER A 87 -0.44 12.63 -7.16
CA SER A 87 -1.82 12.86 -6.72
C SER A 87 -2.47 11.60 -6.14
N LEU A 88 -2.25 10.43 -6.76
CA LEU A 88 -2.76 9.16 -6.26
C LEU A 88 -2.12 8.79 -4.90
N GLU A 89 -0.83 9.04 -4.73
CA GLU A 89 -0.13 8.82 -3.45
C GLU A 89 -0.66 9.69 -2.32
N GLN A 90 -1.02 10.95 -2.61
CA GLN A 90 -1.69 11.81 -1.63
C GLN A 90 -3.03 11.23 -1.21
N GLN A 91 -3.82 10.73 -2.17
CA GLN A 91 -5.12 10.10 -1.87
C GLN A 91 -4.96 8.82 -1.05
N ILE A 92 -3.97 7.99 -1.37
CA ILE A 92 -3.66 6.77 -0.60
C ILE A 92 -3.28 7.15 0.84
N THR A 93 -2.43 8.17 1.00
CA THR A 93 -1.99 8.64 2.32
C THR A 93 -3.18 9.08 3.17
N ILE A 94 -4.10 9.85 2.59
CA ILE A 94 -5.33 10.29 3.28
C ILE A 94 -6.15 9.07 3.69
N LYS A 95 -6.42 8.15 2.75
CA LYS A 95 -7.22 6.95 3.03
C LYS A 95 -6.63 6.07 4.14
N LEU A 96 -5.30 5.88 4.14
CA LEU A 96 -4.60 5.11 5.18
C LEU A 96 -4.63 5.83 6.52
N SER A 97 -4.53 7.17 6.53
CA SER A 97 -4.68 7.97 7.75
C SER A 97 -6.07 7.82 8.36
N ASP A 98 -7.11 7.95 7.54
CA ASP A 98 -8.50 7.80 7.97
C ASP A 98 -8.75 6.40 8.55
N TYR A 99 -8.19 5.36 7.91
CA TYR A 99 -8.30 3.99 8.41
C TYR A 99 -7.53 3.78 9.73
N SER A 100 -6.35 4.42 9.87
CA SER A 100 -5.60 4.40 11.13
C SER A 100 -6.40 4.99 12.29
N ASP A 101 -7.12 6.09 12.04
CA ASP A 101 -7.98 6.72 13.05
C ASP A 101 -9.16 5.82 13.45
N VAL A 102 -9.76 5.10 12.49
CA VAL A 102 -10.79 4.09 12.76
C VAL A 102 -10.24 2.99 13.68
N LEU A 103 -9.08 2.41 13.34
CA LEU A 103 -8.42 1.38 14.15
C LEU A 103 -8.10 1.88 15.57
N ASN A 104 -7.57 3.10 15.70
CA ASN A 104 -7.30 3.72 16.99
C ASN A 104 -8.59 3.89 17.82
N GLY A 105 -9.69 4.26 17.18
CA GLY A 105 -11.02 4.30 17.80
C GLY A 105 -11.47 2.94 18.33
N HIS A 106 -11.27 1.87 17.55
CA HIS A 106 -11.57 0.49 17.99
C HIS A 106 -10.70 0.08 19.19
N ILE A 107 -9.40 0.32 19.13
CA ILE A 107 -8.46 0.02 20.22
C ILE A 107 -8.87 0.76 21.50
N HIS A 108 -9.26 2.05 21.38
CA HIS A 108 -9.72 2.82 22.53
C HIS A 108 -10.97 2.21 23.16
N LYS A 109 -11.97 1.83 22.34
CA LYS A 109 -13.19 1.14 22.82
C LYS A 109 -12.86 -0.17 23.54
N PHE A 110 -11.95 -0.97 23.01
CA PHE A 110 -11.49 -2.20 23.66
C PHE A 110 -10.86 -1.92 25.03
N LYS A 111 -9.96 -0.93 25.12
CA LYS A 111 -9.36 -0.52 26.39
C LYS A 111 -10.40 -0.04 27.40
N THR A 112 -11.39 0.74 26.96
CA THR A 112 -12.49 1.17 27.83
C THR A 112 -13.32 -0.02 28.34
N ALA A 113 -13.63 -0.97 27.46
CA ALA A 113 -14.36 -2.18 27.82
C ALA A 113 -13.58 -3.05 28.83
N GLU A 114 -12.27 -3.18 28.65
CA GLU A 114 -11.39 -3.88 29.57
C GLU A 114 -11.35 -3.21 30.96
N ILE A 115 -11.20 -1.88 31.01
CA ILE A 115 -11.24 -1.11 32.26
C ILE A 115 -12.60 -1.29 32.95
N ALA A 116 -13.70 -1.23 32.21
CA ALA A 116 -15.03 -1.45 32.74
C ALA A 116 -15.18 -2.87 33.31
N ARG A 117 -14.74 -3.90 32.59
CA ARG A 117 -14.75 -5.29 33.05
C ARG A 117 -13.98 -5.45 34.35
N ASN A 118 -12.78 -4.87 34.44
CA ASN A 118 -11.94 -4.95 35.64
C ASN A 118 -12.61 -4.25 36.84
N LYS A 119 -13.30 -3.11 36.61
CA LYS A 119 -14.09 -2.43 37.66
C LYS A 119 -15.28 -3.29 38.12
N TYR A 120 -16.00 -3.93 37.19
CA TYR A 120 -17.10 -4.83 37.53
C TYR A 120 -16.61 -6.05 38.33
N GLN A 121 -15.52 -6.68 37.90
CA GLN A 121 -14.92 -7.80 38.63
C GLN A 121 -14.46 -7.39 40.03
N ALA A 122 -13.76 -6.25 40.16
CA ALA A 122 -13.36 -5.73 41.46
C ALA A 122 -14.60 -5.47 42.35
N GLY A 123 -15.61 -4.77 41.84
CA GLY A 123 -16.85 -4.49 42.58
C GLY A 123 -17.59 -5.75 43.02
N TYR A 124 -17.62 -6.78 42.17
CA TYR A 124 -18.18 -8.09 42.49
C TYR A 124 -17.40 -8.77 43.62
N THR A 125 -16.07 -8.81 43.55
CA THR A 125 -15.22 -9.37 44.62
C THR A 125 -15.37 -8.62 45.94
N TYR A 126 -15.49 -7.29 45.93
CA TYR A 126 -15.75 -6.51 47.14
C TYR A 126 -17.13 -6.80 47.73
N ALA A 127 -18.15 -6.96 46.89
CA ALA A 127 -19.49 -7.30 47.35
C ALA A 127 -19.54 -8.71 47.98
N GLU A 128 -18.96 -9.72 47.32
CA GLU A 128 -18.86 -11.08 47.89
C GLU A 128 -18.07 -11.11 49.21
N GLY A 129 -16.98 -10.34 49.31
CA GLY A 129 -16.21 -10.21 50.54
C GLY A 129 -17.01 -9.59 51.69
N PHE A 130 -17.85 -8.60 51.41
CA PHE A 130 -18.70 -7.95 52.41
C PHE A 130 -19.80 -8.90 52.94
N PHE A 131 -20.40 -9.72 52.07
CA PHE A 131 -21.42 -10.69 52.48
C PHE A 131 -20.85 -11.89 53.27
N LEU A 132 -19.58 -12.25 53.07
CA LEU A 132 -18.92 -13.32 53.83
C LEU A 132 -18.52 -12.87 55.26
N ASP A 133 -18.28 -11.58 55.47
CA ASP A 133 -17.87 -11.01 56.76
C ASP A 133 -19.06 -10.74 57.70
N GLU A 134 -20.26 -10.46 57.16
CA GLU A 134 -21.51 -10.31 57.95
C GLU A 134 -22.07 -11.63 58.50
N HIS A 135 -21.52 -12.78 58.10
CA HIS A 135 -21.97 -14.13 58.50
C HIS A 135 -21.05 -14.84 59.52
N GLN A 136 -20.08 -14.14 60.13
CA GLN A 136 -19.30 -14.62 61.28
C GLN A 136 -19.73 -13.96 62.59
#